data_AF-A0A7X7ANJ7-F1
#
_entry.id   AF-A0A7X7ANJ7-F1
#
_cell.length_a   1.000
_cell.length_b   1.000
_cell.length_c   1.000
_cell.angle_alpha   90.00
_cell.angle_beta   90.00
_cell.angle_gamma   90.00
#
_symmetry.space_group_name_H-M   'P 1'
#
loop_
_entity.id
_entity.type
_entity.pdbx_description
1 polymer ?
#
loop_
_entity_poly.entity_id
_entity_poly.type
_entity_poly.pdbx_seq_one_letter_code
_entity_poly.pdbx_strand_id
1 'polypeptide(L)' 'GQVRVMERAPELKGNRIYIPLRFVAELLGAEVDYDGLKEEIVITRWE' A
#
# COMPACT_ATOMS: atom_id res chain seq x y z
N GLY A 1 -6.08 -10.78 -15.86
CA GLY A 1 -5.58 -9.82 -14.86
C GLY A 1 -6.73 -9.38 -14.00
N GLN A 2 -6.55 -9.30 -12.68
CA GLN A 2 -7.58 -8.76 -11.78
C GLN A 2 -7.50 -7.23 -11.81
N VAL A 3 -8.63 -6.57 -12.08
CA VAL A 3 -8.72 -5.11 -11.96
C VAL A 3 -8.95 -4.78 -10.50
N ARG A 4 -8.01 -4.05 -9.88
CA ARG A 4 -8.14 -3.51 -8.52
C ARG A 4 -8.22 -2.00 -8.59
N VAL A 5 -9.16 -1.43 -7.85
CA VAL A 5 -9.33 0.02 -7.72
C VAL A 5 -8.39 0.53 -6.64
N MET A 6 -7.76 1.68 -6.91
CA MET A 6 -6.96 2.39 -5.91
C MET A 6 -7.88 3.29 -5.09
N GLU A 7 -7.84 3.15 -3.77
CA GLU A 7 -8.61 4.00 -2.84
C GLU A 7 -8.24 5.49 -2.95
N ARG A 8 -7.00 5.78 -3.36
CA ARG A 8 -6.51 7.15 -3.59
C ARG A 8 -5.75 7.21 -4.91
N ALA A 9 -5.98 8.29 -5.66
CA ALA A 9 -5.24 8.55 -6.88
C ALA A 9 -3.72 8.71 -6.59
N PRO A 10 -2.85 8.33 -7.53
CA PRO A 10 -1.42 8.65 -7.45
C PRO A 10 -1.18 10.15 -7.32
N GLU A 11 -0.14 10.53 -6.57
CA GLU A 11 0.27 11.92 -6.41
C GLU A 11 1.63 12.17 -7.06
N LEU A 12 1.72 13.21 -7.90
CA LEU A 12 3.00 13.70 -8.41
C LEU A 12 3.61 14.65 -7.37
N LYS A 13 4.80 14.34 -6.87
CA LYS A 13 5.58 15.23 -6.00
C LYS A 13 6.99 15.38 -6.57
N GLY A 14 7.30 16.59 -7.02
CA GLY A 14 8.52 16.86 -7.80
C GLY A 14 8.53 16.02 -9.06
N ASN A 15 9.56 15.18 -9.22
CA ASN A 15 9.70 14.25 -10.35
C ASN A 15 9.43 12.78 -9.97
N ARG A 16 8.61 12.54 -8.95
CA ARG A 16 8.27 11.19 -8.47
C ARG A 16 6.76 11.04 -8.31
N ILE A 17 6.23 9.90 -8.75
CA ILE A 17 4.85 9.50 -8.52
C ILE A 17 4.80 8.67 -7.25
N TYR A 18 4.00 9.11 -6.29
CA TYR A 18 3.69 8.40 -5.06
C TYR A 18 2.36 7.67 -5.25
N ILE A 19 2.36 6.39 -4.95
CA ILE A 19 1.18 5.54 -5.00
C ILE A 19 0.89 5.00 -3.60
N PRO A 20 -0.38 4.66 -3.28
CA PRO A 20 -0.74 4.10 -1.99
C PRO A 20 0.04 2.81 -1.71
N LEU A 21 0.76 2.80 -0.58
CA LEU A 21 1.56 1.65 -0.14
C LEU A 21 0.72 0.37 -0.06
N ARG A 22 -0.45 0.46 0.60
CA ARG A 22 -1.40 -0.65 0.79
C ARG A 22 -1.76 -1.33 -0.53
N PHE A 23 -2.08 -0.54 -1.56
CA PHE A 23 -2.44 -1.05 -2.87
C PHE A 23 -1.33 -1.91 -3.49
N VAL A 24 -0.09 -1.44 -3.44
CA VAL A 24 1.07 -2.17 -3.99
C VAL A 24 1.35 -3.43 -3.19
N ALA A 25 1.37 -3.33 -1.86
CA ALA A 25 1.64 -4.47 -0.98
C ALA A 25 0.62 -5.59 -1.16
N GLU A 26 -0.67 -5.26 -1.16
CA GLU A 26 -1.75 -6.23 -1.36
C GLU A 26 -1.76 -6.81 -2.77
N LEU A 27 -1.39 -6.02 -3.79
CA LEU A 27 -1.21 -6.53 -5.16
C LEU A 27 -0.12 -7.59 -5.25
N LEU A 28 0.92 -7.48 -4.41
CA LEU A 28 2.02 -8.43 -4.30
C LEU A 28 1.72 -9.58 -3.32
N GLY A 29 0.49 -9.69 -2.83
CA GLY A 29 0.05 -10.77 -1.93
C GLY A 29 0.44 -10.58 -0.46
N ALA A 30 0.85 -9.38 -0.06
CA ALA A 30 1.07 -9.05 1.35
C ALA A 30 -0.19 -8.50 2.01
N GLU A 31 -0.29 -8.64 3.33
CA GLU A 31 -1.27 -8.00 4.17
C GLU A 31 -0.63 -6.77 4.85
N VAL A 32 -1.40 -5.69 4.97
CA VAL A 32 -0.94 -4.44 5.59
C VAL A 32 -1.85 -4.08 6.76
N ASP A 33 -1.29 -3.93 7.93
CA ASP A 33 -1.97 -3.49 9.15
C ASP A 33 -1.36 -2.20 9.70
N TYR A 34 -2.15 -1.44 10.47
CA TYR A 34 -1.69 -0.23 11.13
C TYR A 34 -1.91 -0.34 12.64
N ASP A 35 -0.81 -0.38 13.39
CA ASP A 35 -0.83 -0.31 14.85
C ASP A 35 -0.88 1.16 15.28
N GLY A 36 -2.10 1.65 15.53
CA GLY A 36 -2.34 3.03 15.95
C GLY A 36 -1.81 3.38 17.34
N LEU A 37 -1.43 2.40 18.17
CA LEU A 37 -0.82 2.66 19.48
C LEU A 37 0.68 2.90 19.36
N LYS A 38 1.34 2.22 18.40
CA LYS A 38 2.77 2.38 18.13
C LYS A 38 3.09 3.35 16.99
N GLU A 39 2.06 3.79 16.26
CA GLU A 39 2.21 4.55 15.00
C GLU A 39 3.02 3.78 13.95
N GLU A 40 2.86 2.46 13.92
CA GLU A 40 3.62 1.56 13.06
C GLU A 40 2.76 0.94 11.96
N ILE A 41 3.37 0.73 10.79
CA ILE A 41 2.76 -0.04 9.70
C ILE A 41 3.41 -1.43 9.69
N VAL A 42 2.60 -2.47 9.85
CA VAL A 42 3.04 -3.87 9.80
C VAL A 42 2.68 -4.45 8.45
N ILE A 43 3.67 -5.01 7.75
CA ILE A 43 3.47 -5.69 6.46
C ILE A 43 3.87 -7.15 6.62
N THR A 44 2.90 -8.04 6.39
CA THR A 44 3.10 -9.49 6.53
C THR A 44 2.87 -10.15 5.19
N ARG A 45 3.75 -11.08 4.80
CA ARG A 45 3.57 -11.90 3.59
C ARG A 45 3.82 -13.35 3.95
N TRP A 46 2.85 -14.20 3.66
CA TRP A 46 2.98 -15.65 3.79
C TRP A 46 3.74 -16.17 2.55
N GLU A 47 4.80 -16.94 2.77
CA GLU A 47 5.53 -17.63 1.71
C GLU A 47 4.81 -18.89 1.23
#